data_AF-A0ABD2GAD5-F1
#
_entry.id   AF-A0ABD2GAD5-F1
#
_cell.length_a   1.000
_cell.length_b   1.000
_cell.length_c   1.000
_cell.angle_alpha   90.00
_cell.angle_beta   90.00
_cell.angle_gamma   90.00
#
_symmetry.space_group_name_H-M   'P 1'
#
loop_
_entity.id
_entity.type
_entity.pdbx_description
1 polymer ?
#
loop_
_entity_poly.entity_id
_entity_poly.type
_entity_poly.pdbx_seq_one_letter_code
_entity_poly.pdbx_strand_id
1 'polypeptide(L)'
;MVIDFRRKRTSPPLPRCILGEEVAVVEDYKYLGVHLDNGLKWRINTDAVYKKGMSRLYFLRKLRSFNVCSKMLEIFYQSVVARALFFAAVCWGGAT
;
A
#
# COMPACT_ATOMS: atom_id res chain seq x y z
N MET A 1 -33.51 10.69 -4.01
CA MET A 1 -32.44 11.46 -4.69
C MET A 1 -32.31 12.79 -3.96
N VAL A 2 -31.22 13.01 -3.23
CA VAL A 2 -30.98 14.30 -2.52
C VAL A 2 -30.04 15.11 -3.38
N ILE A 3 -30.51 16.27 -3.85
CA ILE A 3 -29.70 17.22 -4.63
C ILE A 3 -29.38 18.39 -3.70
N ASP A 4 -28.11 18.53 -3.35
CA ASP A 4 -27.61 19.63 -2.51
C ASP A 4 -27.21 20.82 -3.41
N PHE A 5 -27.79 21.99 -3.12
CA PHE A 5 -27.59 23.24 -3.85
C PHE A 5 -26.65 24.22 -3.13
N ARG A 6 -25.92 23.78 -2.09
CA ARG A 6 -24.98 24.65 -1.38
C ARG A 6 -23.91 25.21 -2.32
N ARG A 7 -23.98 26.54 -2.51
CA ARG A 7 -23.02 27.37 -3.22
C ARG A 7 -21.60 27.08 -2.71
N LYS A 8 -20.70 26.64 -3.58
CA LYS A 8 -19.27 26.44 -3.25
C LYS A 8 -18.67 27.75 -2.73
N ARG A 9 -18.64 27.93 -1.41
CA ARG A 9 -17.73 28.89 -0.78
C ARG A 9 -16.34 28.27 -0.89
N THR A 10 -15.49 28.85 -1.73
CA THR A 10 -14.04 28.60 -1.73
C THR A 10 -13.42 29.26 -0.51
N SER A 11 -13.79 28.82 0.69
CA SER A 11 -12.94 29.04 1.87
C SER A 11 -11.73 28.11 1.74
N PRO A 12 -10.51 28.55 2.11
CA PRO A 12 -9.39 27.63 2.26
C PRO A 12 -9.81 26.45 3.14
N PRO A 13 -9.39 25.21 2.84
CA PRO A 13 -9.65 24.09 3.72
C PRO A 13 -9.15 24.46 5.12
N LEU A 14 -10.00 24.28 6.13
CA LEU A 14 -9.61 24.50 7.52
C LEU A 14 -8.35 23.66 7.84
N PRO A 15 -7.41 24.19 8.65
CA PRO A 15 -6.25 23.42 9.07
C PRO A 15 -6.71 22.09 9.66
N ARG A 16 -6.14 20.99 9.17
CA ARG A 16 -6.43 19.67 9.73
C ARG A 16 -5.61 19.53 11.00
N CYS A 17 -6.23 19.77 12.15
CA CYS A 17 -5.58 19.57 13.43
C CYS A 17 -5.85 18.17 13.98
N ILE A 18 -4.80 17.45 14.39
CA ILE A 18 -4.89 16.20 15.14
C ILE A 18 -4.34 16.49 16.53
N LEU A 19 -5.15 16.26 17.58
CA LEU A 19 -4.76 16.55 18.97
C LEU A 19 -4.34 18.01 19.22
N GLY A 20 -4.85 18.96 18.44
CA GLY A 20 -4.50 20.38 18.54
C GLY A 20 -3.23 20.78 17.78
N GLU A 21 -2.52 19.82 17.18
CA GLU A 21 -1.39 20.10 16.29
C GLU A 21 -1.84 20.19 14.83
N GLU A 22 -1.38 21.21 14.12
CA GLU A 22 -1.64 21.36 12.69
C GLU A 22 -0.88 20.29 11.89
N VAL A 23 -1.62 19.53 11.07
CA VAL A 23 -1.06 18.46 10.26
C VAL A 23 -1.01 18.87 8.80
N ALA A 24 0.17 18.71 8.19
CA ALA A 24 0.38 18.97 6.78
C ALA A 24 -0.51 18.08 5.91
N VAL A 25 -1.18 18.70 4.94
CA VAL A 25 -1.90 17.98 3.89
C VAL A 25 -0.93 17.70 2.75
N VAL A 26 -0.69 16.42 2.49
CA VAL A 26 0.17 15.95 1.39
C VAL A 26 -0.64 15.13 0.39
N GLU A 27 -0.22 15.13 -0.87
CA GLU A 27 -0.87 14.35 -1.92
C GLU A 27 -0.60 12.85 -1.79
N ASP A 28 0.63 12.49 -1.41
CA ASP A 28 1.03 11.14 -1.09
C ASP A 28 1.93 11.11 0.16
N TYR A 29 1.87 9.99 0.88
CA TYR A 29 2.67 9.76 2.06
C TYR A 29 3.05 8.28 2.14
N LYS A 30 4.29 7.99 2.51
CA LYS A 30 4.76 6.62 2.70
C LYS A 30 4.82 6.28 4.18
N TYR A 31 3.92 5.41 4.63
CA TYR A 31 3.86 4.96 6.01
C TYR A 31 4.19 3.47 6.11
N LEU A 32 5.21 3.11 6.90
CA LEU A 32 5.66 1.73 7.11
C LEU A 32 5.89 0.92 5.81
N GLY A 33 6.23 1.61 4.71
CA GLY A 33 6.43 0.99 3.40
C GLY A 33 5.19 0.89 2.51
N VAL A 34 4.05 1.41 2.95
CA VAL A 34 2.79 1.52 2.21
C VAL A 34 2.63 2.93 1.68
N HIS A 35 2.26 3.07 0.41
CA HIS A 35 1.95 4.38 -0.17
C HIS A 35 0.47 4.71 0.04
N LEU A 36 0.22 5.78 0.80
CA LEU A 36 -1.09 6.33 1.07
C LEU A 36 -1.23 7.58 0.21
N ASP A 37 -2.19 7.62 -0.71
CA ASP A 37 -2.54 8.86 -1.40
C ASP A 37 -3.72 9.56 -0.73
N ASN A 38 -3.87 10.87 -0.95
CA ASN A 38 -4.93 11.69 -0.35
C ASN A 38 -6.35 11.26 -0.79
N GLY A 39 -6.46 10.53 -1.90
CA GLY A 39 -7.71 9.91 -2.35
C GLY A 39 -7.94 8.51 -1.80
N LEU A 40 -7.04 8.01 -0.94
CA LEU A 40 -6.95 6.63 -0.46
C LEU A 40 -7.03 5.59 -1.58
N LYS A 41 -6.57 5.94 -2.79
CA LYS A 41 -6.44 4.99 -3.88
C LYS A 41 -5.17 4.18 -3.65
N TRP A 42 -5.20 2.94 -4.12
CA TRP A 42 -4.11 2.01 -3.89
C TRP A 42 -3.15 1.89 -5.07
N ARG A 43 -3.35 2.67 -6.15
CA ARG A 43 -2.62 2.47 -7.42
C ARG A 43 -1.10 2.54 -7.25
N ILE A 44 -0.61 3.58 -6.55
CA ILE A 44 0.82 3.77 -6.31
C ILE A 44 1.38 2.63 -5.46
N ASN A 45 0.65 2.25 -4.40
CA ASN A 45 1.05 1.14 -3.55
C ASN A 45 1.07 -0.20 -4.30
N THR A 46 0.03 -0.50 -5.09
CA THR A 46 -0.07 -1.72 -5.89
C THR A 46 1.08 -1.83 -6.90
N ASP A 47 1.45 -0.74 -7.58
CA ASP A 47 2.60 -0.73 -8.49
C ASP A 47 3.92 -0.99 -7.74
N ALA A 48 4.10 -0.35 -6.58
CA ALA A 48 5.27 -0.58 -5.73
C ALA A 48 5.35 -2.03 -5.24
N VAL A 49 4.22 -2.60 -4.78
CA VAL A 49 4.12 -4.01 -4.35
C VAL A 49 4.37 -4.96 -5.51
N TYR A 50 3.84 -4.68 -6.70
CA TYR A 50 4.05 -5.47 -7.91
C TYR A 50 5.53 -5.56 -8.27
N LYS A 51 6.22 -4.41 -8.35
CA LYS A 51 7.66 -4.34 -8.64
C LYS A 51 8.48 -5.09 -7.59
N LYS A 52 8.13 -4.92 -6.31
CA LYS A 52 8.77 -5.63 -5.20
C LYS A 52 8.57 -7.15 -5.31
N GLY A 53 7.33 -7.57 -5.56
CA GLY A 53 6.96 -8.97 -5.75
C GLY A 53 7.70 -9.63 -6.91
N MET A 54 7.80 -8.93 -8.05
CA MET A 54 8.55 -9.43 -9.22
C MET A 54 10.03 -9.63 -8.91
N SER A 55 10.68 -8.70 -8.20
CA SER A 55 12.06 -8.87 -7.75
C SER A 55 12.22 -10.12 -6.87
N ARG A 56 11.31 -10.35 -5.91
CA ARG A 56 11.38 -11.53 -5.02
C ARG A 56 11.10 -12.85 -5.76
N LEU A 57 10.15 -12.84 -6.68
CA LEU A 57 9.86 -14.00 -7.53
C LEU A 57 11.03 -14.33 -8.46
N TYR A 58 11.79 -13.33 -8.94
CA TYR A 58 13.01 -13.57 -9.69
C TYR A 58 14.02 -14.41 -8.88
N PHE A 59 14.27 -14.04 -7.61
CA PHE A 59 15.14 -14.82 -6.73
C PHE A 59 14.63 -16.24 -6.50
N LEU A 60 13.32 -16.41 -6.27
CA LEU A 60 12.72 -17.74 -6.12
C LEU A 60 12.96 -18.61 -7.37
N ARG A 61 12.79 -18.04 -8.58
CA ARG A 61 13.06 -18.74 -9.85
C ARG A 61 14.55 -19.08 -10.00
N LYS A 62 15.45 -18.18 -9.58
CA LYS A 62 16.90 -18.46 -9.58
C LYS A 62 17.28 -19.57 -8.61
N LEU A 63 16.73 -19.58 -7.40
CA LEU A 63 16.97 -20.67 -6.43
C LEU A 63 16.47 -22.00 -6.98
N ARG A 64 15.29 -22.01 -7.61
CA ARG A 64 14.78 -23.21 -8.29
C ARG A 64 15.71 -23.69 -9.40
N SER A 65 16.32 -22.78 -10.17
CA SER A 65 17.28 -23.14 -11.22
C SER A 65 18.58 -23.79 -10.70
N PHE A 66 18.89 -23.63 -9.41
CA PHE A 66 20.01 -24.30 -8.75
C PHE A 66 19.61 -25.62 -8.07
N ASN A 67 18.43 -26.16 -8.38
CA ASN A 67 17.90 -27.40 -7.80
C ASN A 67 17.81 -27.38 -6.27
N VAL A 68 17.58 -26.20 -5.67
CA VAL A 68 17.25 -26.09 -4.25
C VAL A 68 15.99 -26.91 -3.95
N CYS A 69 15.98 -27.65 -2.84
CA CYS A 69 14.89 -28.56 -2.52
C CYS A 69 13.55 -27.82 -2.33
N SER A 70 12.45 -28.50 -2.66
CA SER A 70 11.09 -27.93 -2.63
C SER A 70 10.74 -27.33 -1.27
N LYS A 71 11.18 -27.95 -0.16
CA LYS A 71 10.89 -27.46 1.19
C LYS A 71 11.54 -26.10 1.46
N MET A 72 12.77 -25.90 1.01
CA MET A 72 13.47 -24.63 1.18
C MET A 72 12.87 -23.55 0.25
N LEU A 73 12.46 -23.90 -0.96
CA LEU A 73 11.74 -22.98 -1.86
C LEU A 73 10.39 -22.55 -1.27
N GLU A 74 9.66 -23.46 -0.63
CA GLU A 74 8.40 -23.15 0.06
C GLU A 74 8.64 -22.15 1.21
N ILE A 75 9.64 -22.42 2.06
CA ILE A 75 10.01 -21.50 3.16
C ILE A 75 10.40 -20.13 2.61
N PHE A 76 11.18 -20.07 1.53
CA PHE A 76 11.55 -18.82 0.88
C PHE A 76 10.33 -18.07 0.34
N TYR A 77 9.41 -18.77 -0.34
CA TYR A 77 8.18 -18.16 -0.85
C TYR A 77 7.36 -17.54 0.29
N GLN A 78 7.12 -18.28 1.37
CA GLN A 78 6.31 -17.80 2.50
C GLN A 78 6.98 -16.62 3.22
N SER A 79 8.26 -16.73 3.54
CA SER A 79 8.98 -15.72 4.32
C SER A 79 9.32 -14.44 3.55
N VAL A 80 9.54 -14.54 2.22
CA VAL A 80 10.04 -13.42 1.40
C VAL A 80 8.98 -12.90 0.42
N VAL A 81 8.34 -13.80 -0.34
CA VAL A 81 7.40 -13.40 -1.41
C VAL A 81 6.04 -13.07 -0.81
N ALA A 82 5.43 -14.01 -0.09
CA ALA A 82 4.09 -13.85 0.49
C ALA A 82 4.07 -12.67 1.47
N ARG A 83 5.06 -12.57 2.37
CA ARG A 83 5.19 -11.43 3.29
C ARG A 83 5.25 -10.07 2.55
N ALA A 84 5.94 -9.98 1.42
CA ALA A 84 6.03 -8.72 0.66
C ALA A 84 4.71 -8.35 -0.03
N LEU A 85 3.94 -9.33 -0.48
CA LEU A 85 2.66 -9.12 -1.17
C LEU A 85 1.52 -8.82 -0.18
N PHE A 86 1.49 -9.53 0.95
CA PHE A 86 0.38 -9.47 1.90
C PHE A 86 0.58 -8.50 3.07
N PHE A 87 1.74 -7.83 3.17
CA PHE A 87 2.08 -6.93 4.29
C PHE A 87 0.96 -5.95 4.66
N ALA A 88 0.33 -5.32 3.67
CA ALA A 88 -0.71 -4.32 3.87
C ALA A 88 -2.10 -4.78 3.37
N ALA A 89 -2.25 -6.07 3.06
CA ALA A 89 -3.51 -6.60 2.50
C ALA A 89 -4.68 -6.43 3.48
N VAL A 90 -4.42 -6.58 4.79
CA VAL A 90 -5.43 -6.43 5.85
C VAL A 90 -5.93 -4.99 5.98
N CYS A 91 -5.09 -4.00 5.67
CA CYS A 91 -5.45 -2.58 5.76
C CYS A 91 -6.50 -2.14 4.73
N TRP A 92 -6.70 -2.94 3.67
CA TRP A 92 -7.62 -2.62 2.57
C TRP A 92 -9.06 -3.08 2.82
N GLY A 93 -9.24 -4.17 3.57
CA GLY A 93 -10.53 -4.88 3.66
C GLY A 93 -11.48 -4.46 4.78
N GLY A 94 -11.16 -3.39 5.55
CA GLY A 94 -11.92 -3.02 6.75
C GLY A 94 -12.95 -1.90 6.58
N ALA A 95 -13.15 -1.38 5.37
CA ALA A 95 -14.02 -0.23 5.10
C ALA A 95 -15.28 -0.62 4.33
N THR A 96 -16.05 -1.55 4.88
CA THR A 96 -17.45 -1.81 4.50
C THR A 96 -18.28 -2.04 5.74
#